data_AF-A0A7S3J9F4-F1
#
_entry.id   AF-A0A7S3J9F4-F1
#
_cell.length_a   1.000
_cell.length_b   1.000
_cell.length_c   1.000
_cell.angle_alpha   90.00
_cell.angle_beta   90.00
_cell.angle_gamma   90.00
#
_symmetry.space_group_name_H-M   'P 1'
#
loop_
_entity.id
_entity.type
_entity.pdbx_description
1 polymer ?
#
loop_
_entity_poly.entity_id
_entity_poly.type
_entity_poly.pdbx_seq_one_letter_code
_entity_poly.pdbx_strand_id
1 'polypeptide(L)'
;EDRTSKLPNILVTGTPGVGKTTLCSLLESSLHDEGWLEFRYIMLAERIRDYKLYKDWNDKFDVSEYDEDQICDHLENDMKEGGVILEFHSSSFFPERWFDLVVLLRC
;
A
#
# COMPACT_ATOMS: atom_id res chain seq x y z
N GLU A 1 -6.29 15.96 -16.54
CA GLU A 1 -7.36 16.02 -15.54
C GLU A 1 -6.72 16.26 -14.18
N ASP A 2 -7.39 17.07 -13.37
CA ASP A 2 -6.89 17.92 -12.27
C ASP A 2 -6.08 17.17 -11.18
N ARG A 3 -4.74 17.23 -11.24
CA ARG A 3 -3.85 16.69 -10.18
C ARG A 3 -3.59 17.71 -9.06
N THR A 4 -4.14 18.93 -9.15
CA THR A 4 -3.76 20.04 -8.26
C THR A 4 -4.47 20.06 -6.92
N SER A 5 -5.44 19.17 -6.66
CA SER A 5 -6.25 19.18 -5.43
C SER A 5 -6.21 17.90 -4.57
N LYS A 6 -5.42 16.88 -4.93
CA LYS A 6 -5.36 15.61 -4.19
C LYS A 6 -3.99 15.39 -3.56
N LEU A 7 -3.97 14.88 -2.33
CA LEU A 7 -2.74 14.49 -1.66
C LEU A 7 -2.08 13.31 -2.40
N PRO A 8 -0.74 13.28 -2.45
CA PRO A 8 -0.02 12.27 -3.21
C PRO A 8 -0.19 10.89 -2.60
N ASN A 9 -0.19 9.88 -3.47
CA ASN A 9 -0.11 8.48 -3.06
C ASN A 9 1.33 7.99 -3.14
N ILE A 10 1.79 7.29 -2.11
CA ILE A 10 3.16 6.82 -1.95
C ILE A 10 3.15 5.29 -1.85
N LEU A 11 3.91 4.62 -2.71
CA LEU A 11 4.23 3.20 -2.56
C LEU A 11 5.58 3.03 -1.89
N VAL A 12 5.64 2.29 -0.79
CA VAL A 12 6.89 1.81 -0.18
C VAL A 12 7.02 0.31 -0.46
N THR A 13 8.05 -0.06 -1.22
CA THR A 13 8.32 -1.44 -1.64
C THR A 13 9.75 -1.87 -1.34
N GLY A 14 10.03 -3.15 -1.55
CA GLY A 14 11.31 -3.78 -1.19
C GLY A 14 11.11 -5.15 -0.58
N THR A 15 12.20 -5.91 -0.47
CA THR A 15 12.17 -7.28 0.04
C THR A 15 11.61 -7.34 1.46
N PRO A 16 10.98 -8.46 1.88
CA PRO A 16 10.59 -8.65 3.27
C PRO A 16 11.78 -8.41 4.23
N GLY A 17 11.55 -7.72 5.35
CA GLY A 17 12.57 -7.44 6.36
C GLY A 17 13.33 -6.11 6.22
N VAL A 18 13.23 -5.39 5.10
CA VAL A 18 13.98 -4.11 4.89
C VAL A 18 13.48 -2.91 5.72
N GLY A 19 12.42 -3.08 6.51
CA GLY A 19 11.90 -2.02 7.40
C GLY A 19 10.74 -1.18 6.84
N LYS A 20 10.03 -1.66 5.81
CA LYS A 20 8.89 -0.94 5.20
C LYS A 20 7.82 -0.54 6.22
N THR A 21 7.37 -1.48 7.05
CA THR A 21 6.28 -1.28 8.00
C THR A 21 6.65 -0.21 9.03
N THR A 22 7.89 -0.26 9.51
CA THR A 22 8.43 0.75 10.44
C THR A 22 8.50 2.12 9.79
N LEU A 23 9.00 2.21 8.54
CA LEU A 23 9.07 3.47 7.80
C LEU A 23 7.69 4.08 7.59
N CYS A 24 6.71 3.29 7.13
CA CYS A 24 5.36 3.79 6.82
C CYS A 24 4.63 4.29 8.07
N SER A 25 4.71 3.55 9.18
CA SER A 25 4.10 3.98 10.45
C SER A 25 4.71 5.28 10.98
N LEU A 26 6.04 5.43 10.90
CA LEU A 26 6.72 6.67 11.30
C LEU A 26 6.40 7.83 10.36
N LEU A 27 6.29 7.56 9.06
CA LEU A 27 5.96 8.56 8.04
C LEU A 27 4.56 9.13 8.27
N GLU A 28 3.55 8.27 8.48
CA GLU A 28 2.19 8.70 8.79
C GLU A 28 2.16 9.57 10.05
N SER A 29 2.75 9.08 11.16
CA SER A 29 2.81 9.85 12.42
C SER A 29 3.47 11.21 12.24
N SER A 30 4.58 11.27 11.50
CA SER A 30 5.31 12.53 11.27
C SER A 30 4.52 13.50 10.40
N LEU A 31 3.79 13.00 9.40
CA LEU A 31 2.91 13.82 8.56
C LEU A 31 1.73 14.37 9.36
N HIS A 32 1.17 13.57 10.28
CA HIS A 32 0.11 14.01 11.19
C HIS A 32 0.60 15.09 12.15
N ASP A 33 1.82 14.96 12.69
CA ASP A 33 2.44 15.97 13.55
C ASP A 33 2.65 17.31 12.82
N GLU A 34 2.93 17.26 11.51
CA GLU A 34 3.05 18.43 10.62
C GLU A 34 1.68 18.98 10.14
N GLY A 35 0.57 18.39 10.59
CA GLY A 35 -0.80 18.84 10.32
C GLY A 35 -1.48 18.20 9.11
N TRP A 36 -0.86 17.22 8.46
CA TRP A 36 -1.41 16.51 7.30
C TRP A 36 -2.18 15.26 7.71
N LEU A 37 -3.31 15.46 8.40
CA LEU A 37 -4.09 14.39 9.04
C LEU A 37 -4.79 13.45 8.04
N GLU A 38 -4.94 13.87 6.80
CA GLU A 38 -5.61 13.09 5.75
C GLU A 38 -4.71 12.00 5.15
N PHE A 39 -3.43 11.95 5.49
CA PHE A 39 -2.59 10.81 5.11
C PHE A 39 -2.99 9.56 5.88
N ARG A 40 -3.07 8.43 5.17
CA ARG A 40 -3.50 7.15 5.72
C ARG A 40 -2.53 6.06 5.31
N TYR A 41 -1.97 5.37 6.31
CA TYR A 41 -1.17 4.19 6.11
C TYR A 41 -2.05 2.95 5.93
N ILE A 42 -1.84 2.24 4.82
CA ILE A 42 -2.48 0.96 4.53
C ILE A 42 -1.42 -0.15 4.56
N MET A 43 -1.50 -0.98 5.61
CA MET A 43 -0.75 -2.24 5.68
C MET A 43 -1.46 -3.30 4.82
N LEU A 44 -1.07 -3.41 3.55
CA LEU A 44 -1.81 -4.23 2.59
C LEU A 44 -1.89 -5.72 2.99
N ALA A 45 -0.85 -6.26 3.62
CA ALA A 45 -0.85 -7.63 4.09
C ALA A 45 -1.97 -7.93 5.11
N GLU A 46 -2.27 -6.96 6.00
CA GLU A 46 -3.38 -7.08 6.95
C GLU A 46 -4.73 -6.97 6.24
N ARG A 47 -4.88 -6.00 5.33
CA ARG A 47 -6.09 -5.88 4.52
C ARG A 47 -6.40 -7.14 3.71
N ILE A 48 -5.41 -7.75 3.06
CA ILE A 48 -5.58 -9.00 2.31
C ILE A 48 -6.14 -10.10 3.21
N ARG A 49 -5.62 -10.19 4.44
CA ARG A 49 -6.08 -11.19 5.43
C ARG A 49 -7.51 -10.90 5.89
N ASP A 50 -7.77 -9.66 6.31
CA ASP A 50 -9.04 -9.26 6.93
C ASP A 50 -10.22 -9.32 5.96
N TYR A 51 -9.99 -8.89 4.71
CA TYR A 51 -11.00 -8.92 3.66
C TYR A 51 -10.97 -10.19 2.80
N LYS A 52 -10.08 -11.14 3.11
CA LYS A 52 -9.90 -12.42 2.41
C LYS A 52 -9.70 -12.24 0.89
N LEU A 53 -8.78 -11.35 0.50
CA LEU A 53 -8.49 -11.00 -0.89
C LEU A 53 -7.56 -12.03 -1.57
N TYR A 54 -7.96 -13.29 -1.56
CA TYR A 54 -7.21 -14.42 -2.12
C TYR A 54 -8.16 -15.50 -2.65
N LYS A 55 -7.74 -16.24 -3.69
CA LYS A 55 -8.56 -17.32 -4.28
C LYS A 55 -8.36 -18.65 -3.55
N ASP A 56 -7.11 -19.00 -3.28
CA ASP A 56 -6.72 -20.31 -2.78
C ASP A 56 -5.64 -20.17 -1.69
N TRP A 57 -5.58 -21.16 -0.80
CA TRP A 57 -4.54 -21.30 0.20
C TRP A 57 -3.46 -22.27 -0.30
N ASN A 58 -2.20 -21.85 -0.25
CA ASN A 58 -1.07 -22.70 -0.63
C ASN A 58 -0.57 -23.46 0.60
N ASP A 59 -1.06 -24.69 0.80
CA ASP A 59 -0.71 -25.55 1.94
C ASP A 59 0.80 -25.84 2.07
N LYS A 60 1.55 -25.80 0.97
CA LYS A 60 2.99 -26.11 0.98
C LYS A 60 3.81 -25.00 1.63
N PHE A 61 3.38 -23.76 1.44
CA PHE A 61 4.10 -22.58 1.93
C PHE A 61 3.36 -21.90 3.09
N ASP A 62 2.15 -22.35 3.42
CA ASP A 62 1.29 -21.79 4.46
C ASP A 62 0.96 -20.30 4.21
N VAL A 63 0.69 -19.98 2.93
CA VAL A 63 0.40 -18.61 2.48
C VAL A 63 -0.82 -18.57 1.58
N SER A 64 -1.54 -17.46 1.60
CA SER A 64 -2.60 -17.19 0.64
C SER A 64 -2.02 -16.82 -0.73
N GLU A 65 -2.57 -17.40 -1.80
CA GLU A 65 -2.37 -16.89 -3.16
C GLU A 65 -3.33 -15.72 -3.36
N TYR A 66 -2.83 -14.53 -3.06
CA TYR A 66 -3.61 -13.31 -3.16
C TYR A 66 -4.05 -13.03 -4.60
N ASP A 67 -5.27 -12.51 -4.71
CA ASP A 67 -5.89 -12.18 -5.98
C ASP A 67 -5.60 -10.71 -6.30
N GLU A 68 -4.71 -10.49 -7.27
CA GLU A 68 -4.27 -9.16 -7.69
C GLU A 68 -5.45 -8.28 -8.16
N ASP A 69 -6.46 -8.86 -8.80
CA ASP A 69 -7.65 -8.14 -9.27
C ASP A 69 -8.52 -7.72 -8.07
N GLN A 70 -8.79 -8.63 -7.13
CA GLN A 70 -9.56 -8.30 -5.92
C GLN A 70 -8.85 -7.28 -5.03
N ILE A 71 -7.51 -7.35 -4.95
CA ILE A 71 -6.72 -6.33 -4.26
C ILE A 71 -6.90 -4.98 -4.95
N CYS A 72 -6.78 -4.94 -6.27
CA CYS A 72 -6.91 -3.71 -7.03
C CYS A 72 -8.30 -3.09 -6.85
N ASP A 73 -9.35 -3.90 -7.00
CA ASP A 73 -10.73 -3.47 -6.82
C ASP A 73 -10.99 -2.93 -5.41
N HIS A 74 -10.41 -3.58 -4.38
CA HIS A 74 -10.57 -3.17 -3.00
C HIS A 74 -9.87 -1.84 -2.67
N LEU A 75 -8.73 -1.55 -3.30
CA LEU A 75 -7.96 -0.31 -3.08
C LEU A 75 -8.38 0.85 -3.98
N GLU A 76 -9.10 0.60 -5.07
CA GLU A 76 -9.43 1.58 -6.13
C GLU A 76 -10.01 2.90 -5.57
N ASN A 77 -10.89 2.84 -4.56
CA ASN A 77 -11.49 4.03 -3.95
C ASN A 77 -10.50 4.78 -3.06
N ASP A 78 -9.72 4.08 -2.23
CA ASP A 78 -8.69 4.70 -1.39
C ASP A 78 -7.67 5.46 -2.25
N MET A 79 -7.19 4.80 -3.31
CA MET A 79 -6.20 5.38 -4.23
C MET A 79 -6.77 6.57 -5.03
N LYS A 80 -8.09 6.56 -5.32
CA LYS A 80 -8.78 7.70 -5.94
C LYS A 80 -8.91 8.88 -4.98
N GLU A 81 -9.10 8.66 -3.68
CA GLU A 81 -9.22 9.74 -2.70
C GLU A 81 -7.90 10.51 -2.53
N GLY A 82 -6.77 9.80 -2.59
CA GLY A 82 -5.44 10.38 -2.39
C GLY A 82 -4.96 10.27 -0.94
N GLY A 83 -3.71 10.66 -0.69
CA GLY A 83 -3.11 10.65 0.66
C GLY A 83 -2.80 9.25 1.18
N VAL A 84 -2.66 8.25 0.31
CA VAL A 84 -2.39 6.87 0.73
C VAL A 84 -0.89 6.62 0.84
N ILE A 85 -0.45 6.09 1.98
CA ILE A 85 0.85 5.45 2.14
C ILE A 85 0.61 3.95 2.07
N LEU A 86 0.99 3.31 0.97
CA LEU A 86 0.81 1.87 0.76
C LEU A 86 2.15 1.16 0.94
N GLU A 87 2.17 0.04 1.66
CA GLU A 87 3.32 -0.86 1.65
C GLU A 87 3.02 -2.23 1.05
N PHE A 88 3.93 -2.73 0.22
CA PHE A 88 3.92 -4.14 -0.20
C PHE A 88 5.28 -4.57 -0.77
N HIS A 89 5.61 -5.87 -0.71
CA HIS A 89 6.87 -6.39 -1.26
C HIS A 89 6.84 -6.57 -2.79
N SER A 90 5.66 -6.66 -3.39
CA SER A 90 5.48 -6.70 -4.85
C SER A 90 4.81 -5.42 -5.33
N SER A 91 5.17 -4.94 -6.52
CA SER A 91 4.59 -3.72 -7.10
C SER A 91 4.10 -3.92 -8.53
N SER A 92 4.21 -5.13 -9.09
CA SER A 92 4.04 -5.38 -10.52
C SER A 92 2.61 -5.27 -11.04
N PHE A 93 1.63 -5.43 -10.16
CA PHE A 93 0.22 -5.52 -10.53
C PHE A 93 -0.57 -4.24 -10.24
N PHE A 94 0.01 -3.27 -9.53
CA PHE A 94 -0.69 -2.02 -9.27
C PHE A 94 -0.72 -1.13 -10.52
N PRO A 95 -1.84 -0.45 -10.80
CA PRO A 95 -1.91 0.57 -11.85
C PRO A 95 -0.86 1.67 -11.64
N GLU A 96 -0.03 1.96 -12.64
CA GLU A 96 1.02 3.00 -12.55
C GLU A 96 0.47 4.38 -12.17
N ARG A 97 -0.77 4.68 -12.58
CA ARG A 97 -1.47 5.94 -12.28
C ARG A 97 -1.74 6.17 -10.80
N TRP A 98 -1.61 5.15 -9.96
CA TRP A 98 -1.96 5.22 -8.56
C TRP A 98 -0.95 5.95 -7.71
N PHE A 99 0.33 6.01 -8.11
CA PHE A 99 1.40 6.52 -7.25
C PHE A 99 2.05 7.76 -7.85
N ASP A 100 2.24 8.77 -7.01
CA ASP A 100 3.03 9.96 -7.33
C ASP A 100 4.50 9.78 -6.92
N LEU A 101 4.75 8.89 -5.95
CA LEU A 101 6.09 8.50 -5.51
C LEU A 101 6.17 6.99 -5.24
N VAL A 102 7.25 6.36 -5.69
CA VAL A 102 7.59 4.97 -5.34
C VAL A 102 8.96 4.95 -4.66
N VAL A 103 9.01 4.39 -3.46
CA VAL A 103 10.22 4.25 -2.65
C VAL A 103 10.60 2.78 -2.57
N LEU A 104 11.73 2.41 -3.17
CA LEU A 104 12.33 1.08 -3.02
C LEU A 104 13.31 1.09 -1.84
N LEU A 105 12.91 0.47 -0.73
CA LEU A 105 13.73 0.36 0.48
C LEU A 105 14.71 -0.81 0.37
N ARG A 106 15.97 -0.59 0.74
CA ARG A 106 17.07 -1.56 0.70
C ARG A 106 17.89 -1.51 2.00
N CYS A 107 18.46 -2.65 2.41
CA CYS A 107 19.35 -2.79 3.56
C CYS A 107 20.60 -3.60 3.21
#